data_AF-A0A975EIE5-F1
#
_entry.id   AF-A0A975EIE5-F1
#
_cell.length_a   1.000
_cell.length_b   1.000
_cell.length_c   1.000
_cell.angle_alpha   90.00
_cell.angle_beta   90.00
_cell.angle_gamma   90.00
#
_symmetry.space_group_name_H-M   'P 1'
#
loop_
_entity.id
_entity.type
_entity.pdbx_description
1 polymer ?
#
loop_
_entity_poly.entity_id
_entity_poly.type
_entity_poly.pdbx_seq_one_letter_code
_entity_poly.pdbx_strand_id
1 'polypeptide(L)'
;MKTSALWTQYQGYTRDLTEHARKLGFAGVAICWIFRTTQFTFPPLIYWAIGAFVAYFICDILHSLFGALLTKWYVEREEFKLIQKSKPIDSDVPKPRWLDWPAFTLFLMKSMLVILGFVLIGFELCGRLADLRAATATMQPSP
;
A
#
# COMPACT_ATOMS: atom_id res chain seq x y z
N MET A 1 -23.85 11.13 -15.44
CA MET A 1 -23.78 10.46 -14.13
C MET A 1 -23.83 11.51 -13.02
N LYS A 2 -24.52 11.25 -11.91
CA LYS A 2 -24.56 12.18 -10.76
C LYS A 2 -23.21 12.25 -10.07
N THR A 3 -22.77 13.43 -9.64
CA THR A 3 -21.48 13.65 -8.96
C THR A 3 -21.35 12.81 -7.67
N SER A 4 -22.46 12.59 -6.96
CA SER A 4 -22.50 11.72 -5.78
C SER A 4 -22.20 10.26 -6.10
N ALA A 5 -22.69 9.74 -7.24
CA ALA A 5 -22.42 8.38 -7.67
C ALA A 5 -20.93 8.19 -8.03
N LEU A 6 -20.31 9.18 -8.70
CA LEU A 6 -18.87 9.16 -8.99
C LEU A 6 -18.02 9.16 -7.70
N TRP A 7 -18.46 9.91 -6.68
CA TRP A 7 -17.78 9.93 -5.38
C TRP A 7 -17.87 8.58 -4.65
N THR A 8 -19.05 7.96 -4.62
CA THR A 8 -19.23 6.62 -4.04
C THR A 8 -18.37 5.58 -4.76
N GLN A 9 -18.30 5.63 -6.09
CA GLN A 9 -17.47 4.73 -6.88
C GLN A 9 -15.97 4.92 -6.59
N TYR A 10 -15.51 6.17 -6.49
CA TYR A 10 -14.13 6.49 -6.10
C TYR A 10 -13.77 5.93 -4.70
N GLN A 11 -14.66 6.09 -3.73
CA GLN A 11 -14.48 5.54 -2.38
C GLN A 11 -14.42 4.01 -2.40
N GLY A 12 -15.27 3.37 -3.22
CA GLY A 12 -15.25 1.92 -3.46
C GLY A 12 -13.89 1.44 -3.97
N TYR A 13 -13.40 2.00 -5.08
CA TYR A 13 -12.10 1.61 -5.65
C TYR A 13 -10.94 1.83 -4.69
N THR A 14 -10.95 2.92 -3.92
CA THR A 14 -9.89 3.22 -2.93
C THR A 14 -9.87 2.19 -1.80
N ARG A 15 -11.05 1.79 -1.32
CA ARG A 15 -11.22 0.78 -0.28
C ARG A 15 -10.77 -0.58 -0.78
N ASP A 16 -11.27 -1.00 -1.94
CA ASP A 16 -10.95 -2.30 -2.54
C ASP A 16 -9.46 -2.41 -2.85
N LEU A 17 -8.85 -1.36 -3.41
CA LEU A 17 -7.41 -1.33 -3.68
C LEU A 17 -6.60 -1.53 -2.40
N THR A 18 -6.96 -0.85 -1.31
CA THR A 18 -6.25 -0.99 -0.03
C THR A 18 -6.41 -2.40 0.53
N GLU A 19 -7.61 -2.98 0.47
CA GLU A 19 -7.85 -4.33 0.97
C GLU A 19 -7.04 -5.38 0.18
N HIS A 20 -7.06 -5.29 -1.15
CA HIS A 20 -6.27 -6.17 -2.01
C HIS A 20 -4.76 -5.96 -1.82
N ALA A 21 -4.30 -4.72 -1.69
CA ALA A 21 -2.90 -4.41 -1.48
C ALA A 21 -2.36 -4.97 -0.15
N ARG A 22 -3.16 -4.99 0.93
CA ARG A 22 -2.75 -5.66 2.18
C ARG A 22 -2.64 -7.17 2.01
N LYS A 23 -3.63 -7.81 1.38
CA LYS A 23 -3.60 -9.26 1.10
C LYS A 23 -2.38 -9.61 0.26
N LEU A 24 -2.10 -8.82 -0.78
CA LEU A 24 -0.90 -8.94 -1.61
C LEU A 24 0.38 -8.69 -0.82
N GLY A 25 0.42 -7.72 0.09
CA GLY A 25 1.56 -7.49 0.98
C GLY A 25 1.89 -8.71 1.85
N PHE A 26 0.88 -9.32 2.49
CA PHE A 26 1.08 -10.55 3.27
C PHE A 26 1.52 -11.73 2.38
N ALA A 27 0.90 -11.89 1.21
CA ALA A 27 1.31 -12.90 0.23
C ALA A 27 2.75 -12.69 -0.25
N GLY A 28 3.15 -11.44 -0.50
CA GLY A 28 4.51 -11.08 -0.91
C GLY A 28 5.55 -11.44 0.15
N VAL A 29 5.28 -11.11 1.42
CA VAL A 29 6.15 -11.51 2.54
C VAL A 29 6.23 -13.03 2.67
N ALA A 30 5.11 -13.75 2.49
CA ALA A 30 5.11 -15.22 2.50
C ALA A 30 5.93 -15.81 1.34
N ILE A 31 5.87 -15.21 0.15
CA ILE A 31 6.69 -15.61 -1.01
C ILE A 31 8.17 -15.36 -0.71
N CYS A 32 8.54 -14.21 -0.13
CA CYS A 32 9.92 -13.94 0.29
C CYS A 32 10.46 -15.03 1.24
N TRP A 33 9.59 -15.59 2.09
CA TRP A 33 9.96 -16.65 3.02
C TRP A 33 10.38 -17.96 2.33
N ILE A 34 9.84 -18.24 1.14
CA ILE A 34 10.17 -19.45 0.36
C ILE A 34 11.65 -19.44 -0.05
N PHE A 35 12.23 -18.26 -0.27
CA PHE A 35 13.60 -18.12 -0.71
C PHE A 35 14.64 -18.16 0.42
N ARG A 36 14.21 -18.40 1.67
CA ARG A 36 15.12 -18.52 2.81
C ARG A 36 16.05 -19.71 2.62
N THR A 37 17.34 -19.53 2.92
CA THR A 37 18.29 -20.65 3.00
C THR A 37 18.15 -21.38 4.34
N THR A 38 18.78 -22.55 4.46
CA THR A 38 18.87 -23.32 5.72
C THR A 38 19.56 -22.55 6.85
N GLN A 39 20.37 -21.54 6.52
CA GLN A 39 21.04 -20.66 7.48
C GLN A 39 20.26 -19.36 7.77
N PHE A 40 18.97 -19.29 7.39
CA PHE A 40 18.16 -18.06 7.51
C PHE A 40 18.75 -16.83 6.81
N THR A 41 19.58 -17.05 5.78
CA THR A 41 20.10 -15.96 4.96
C THR A 41 19.20 -15.73 3.76
N PHE A 42 18.96 -14.46 3.42
CA PHE A 42 18.21 -14.08 2.23
C PHE A 42 19.16 -13.44 1.19
N PRO A 43 18.87 -13.60 -0.10
CA PRO A 43 19.50 -12.79 -1.15
C PRO A 43 19.29 -11.29 -0.88
N PRO A 44 20.25 -10.44 -1.28
CA PRO A 44 20.14 -8.99 -1.07
C PRO A 44 18.85 -8.39 -1.62
N LEU A 45 18.39 -8.85 -2.80
CA LEU A 45 17.14 -8.42 -3.44
C LEU A 45 15.90 -8.70 -2.59
N ILE A 46 15.88 -9.83 -1.87
CA ILE A 46 14.77 -10.22 -1.01
C ILE A 46 14.76 -9.40 0.28
N TYR A 47 15.94 -9.05 0.81
CA TYR A 47 16.01 -8.09 1.91
C TYR A 47 15.39 -6.74 1.54
N TRP A 48 15.68 -6.23 0.34
CA TRP A 48 15.05 -5.00 -0.16
C TRP A 48 13.54 -5.17 -0.36
N ALA A 49 13.08 -6.32 -0.88
CA ALA A 49 11.66 -6.61 -1.03
C ALA A 49 10.93 -6.65 0.32
N ILE A 50 11.47 -7.36 1.31
CA ILE A 50 10.92 -7.41 2.68
C ILE A 50 10.90 -5.99 3.28
N GLY A 51 11.98 -5.23 3.14
CA GLY A 51 12.04 -3.83 3.57
C GLY A 51 10.93 -2.97 2.93
N ALA A 52 10.68 -3.14 1.63
CA ALA A 52 9.61 -2.46 0.92
C ALA A 52 8.21 -2.85 1.44
N PHE A 53 7.97 -4.13 1.76
CA PHE A 53 6.70 -4.57 2.36
C PHE A 53 6.51 -4.04 3.78
N VAL A 54 7.56 -4.02 4.61
CA VAL A 54 7.50 -3.45 5.96
C VAL A 54 7.19 -1.96 5.90
N ALA A 55 7.90 -1.22 5.06
CA ALA A 55 7.65 0.20 4.84
C ALA A 55 6.22 0.44 4.31
N TYR A 56 5.72 -0.43 3.43
CA TYR A 56 4.32 -0.39 2.99
C TYR A 56 3.34 -0.52 4.15
N PHE A 57 3.51 -1.49 5.05
CA PHE A 57 2.61 -1.68 6.19
C PHE A 57 2.63 -0.49 7.15
N ILE A 58 3.80 0.08 7.42
CA ILE A 58 3.93 1.30 8.23
C ILE A 58 3.17 2.46 7.56
N CYS A 59 3.37 2.66 6.26
CA CYS A 59 2.65 3.69 5.51
C CYS A 59 1.13 3.44 5.47
N ASP A 60 0.67 2.18 5.40
CA ASP A 60 -0.77 1.86 5.39
C ASP A 60 -1.44 2.21 6.73
N ILE A 61 -0.76 1.91 7.85
CA ILE A 61 -1.23 2.29 9.18
C ILE A 61 -1.21 3.80 9.34
N LEU A 62 -0.11 4.46 8.97
CA LEU A 62 0.01 5.92 9.05
C LEU A 62 -1.07 6.61 8.21
N HIS A 63 -1.35 6.12 7.00
CA HIS A 63 -2.40 6.69 6.15
C HIS A 63 -3.77 6.65 6.85
N SER A 64 -4.11 5.49 7.42
CA SER A 64 -5.38 5.31 8.14
C SER A 64 -5.44 6.17 9.40
N LEU A 65 -4.32 6.30 10.12
CA LEU A 65 -4.20 7.13 11.33
C LEU A 65 -4.31 8.62 11.03
N PHE A 66 -3.59 9.12 10.02
CA PHE A 66 -3.65 10.52 9.58
C PHE A 66 -5.05 10.88 9.09
N GLY A 67 -5.69 10.00 8.30
CA GLY A 67 -7.07 10.20 7.86
C GLY A 67 -8.05 10.34 9.03
N ALA A 68 -7.92 9.48 10.05
CA ALA A 68 -8.76 9.55 11.24
C ALA A 68 -8.49 10.80 12.09
N LEU A 69 -7.23 11.13 12.35
CA LEU A 69 -6.84 12.28 13.16
C LEU A 69 -7.20 13.61 12.51
N LEU A 70 -6.95 13.76 11.20
CA LEU A 70 -7.31 14.99 10.47
C LEU A 70 -8.82 15.17 10.40
N THR A 71 -9.57 14.10 10.19
CA THR A 71 -11.04 14.14 10.19
C THR A 71 -11.55 14.54 11.57
N LYS A 72 -11.05 13.91 12.65
CA LYS A 72 -11.43 14.25 14.02
C LYS A 72 -11.14 15.70 14.35
N TRP A 73 -9.92 16.19 14.09
CA TRP A 73 -9.54 17.57 14.36
C TRP A 73 -10.39 18.57 13.57
N TYR A 74 -10.73 18.25 12.31
CA TYR A 74 -11.57 19.10 11.49
C TYR A 74 -13.01 19.16 12.00
N VAL A 75 -13.60 18.02 12.38
CA VAL A 75 -14.94 17.95 12.97
C VAL A 75 -15.00 18.78 14.25
N GLU A 76 -14.08 18.56 15.18
CA GLU A 76 -14.01 19.32 16.44
C GLU A 76 -13.90 20.83 16.16
N ARG A 77 -13.04 21.23 15.21
CA ARG A 77 -12.84 22.64 14.87
C ARG A 77 -14.09 23.29 14.25
N GLU A 78 -14.84 22.58 13.43
CA GLU A 78 -16.07 23.10 12.82
C GLU A 78 -17.23 23.11 13.83
N GLU A 79 -17.34 22.11 14.70
CA GLU A 79 -18.28 22.09 15.82
C GLU A 79 -18.07 23.30 16.74
N PHE A 80 -16.82 23.61 17.13
CA PHE A 80 -16.51 24.80 17.94
C PHE A 80 -16.91 26.11 17.25
N LYS A 81 -16.76 26.21 15.92
CA LYS A 81 -17.17 27.40 15.15
C LYS A 81 -18.68 27.53 15.01
N LEU A 82 -19.40 26.41 14.88
CA LEU A 82 -20.87 26.39 14.78
C LEU A 82 -21.51 26.75 16.12
N ILE A 83 -20.96 26.24 17.22
CA ILE A 83 -21.36 26.59 18.61
C ILE A 83 -21.15 28.10 18.85
N GLN A 84 -20.02 28.68 18.45
CA GLN A 84 -19.77 30.12 18.59
C GLN A 84 -20.69 31.00 17.75
N LYS A 85 -21.24 30.49 16.64
CA LYS A 85 -22.11 31.25 15.73
C LYS A 85 -23.60 31.01 15.97
N SER A 86 -23.98 30.22 16.98
CA SER A 86 -25.36 29.82 17.29
C SER A 86 -26.13 29.32 16.05
N LYS A 87 -25.44 28.64 15.14
CA LYS A 87 -26.04 28.02 13.97
C LYS A 87 -26.36 26.55 14.26
N PRO A 88 -27.41 25.98 13.65
CA PRO A 88 -27.67 24.56 13.77
C PRO A 88 -26.44 23.76 13.33
N ILE A 89 -26.10 22.73 14.12
CA ILE A 89 -24.94 21.85 13.95
C ILE A 89 -24.98 21.14 12.57
N ASP A 90 -26.16 21.00 11.98
CA ASP A 90 -26.43 20.27 10.73
C ASP A 90 -26.26 21.12 9.46
N SER A 91 -25.39 22.14 9.49
CA SER A 91 -25.14 22.96 8.29
C SER A 91 -24.06 22.33 7.42
N ASP A 92 -24.34 22.17 6.13
CA ASP A 92 -23.39 21.65 5.14
C ASP A 92 -22.08 22.46 5.16
N VAL A 93 -21.06 21.92 5.82
CA VAL A 93 -19.74 22.55 5.86
C VAL A 93 -18.94 22.07 4.64
N PRO A 94 -18.49 22.99 3.77
CA PRO A 94 -17.64 22.61 2.65
C PRO A 94 -16.28 22.13 3.15
N LYS A 95 -16.01 20.82 3.03
CA LYS A 95 -14.73 20.22 3.40
C LYS A 95 -13.59 20.80 2.54
N PRO A 96 -12.54 21.41 3.14
CA PRO A 96 -11.44 21.99 2.39
C PRO A 96 -10.58 20.90 1.75
N ARG A 97 -10.32 21.03 0.44
CA ARG A 97 -9.54 20.07 -0.36
C ARG A 97 -8.11 19.84 0.13
N TRP A 98 -7.56 20.77 0.91
CA TRP A 98 -6.19 20.70 1.46
C TRP A 98 -6.08 19.66 2.58
N LEU A 99 -7.19 19.29 3.21
CA LEU A 99 -7.23 18.28 4.27
C LEU A 99 -6.94 16.87 3.75
N ASP A 100 -7.26 16.61 2.48
CA ASP A 100 -7.13 15.28 1.86
C ASP A 100 -5.79 15.05 1.16
N TRP A 101 -5.01 16.11 0.93
CA TRP A 101 -3.72 16.04 0.24
C TRP A 101 -2.68 15.14 0.93
N PRO A 102 -2.44 15.23 2.26
CA PRO A 102 -1.47 14.35 2.93
C PRO A 102 -1.90 12.88 2.96
N ALA A 103 -3.22 12.62 3.02
CA ALA A 103 -3.73 11.26 2.95
C ALA A 103 -3.53 10.68 1.54
N PHE A 104 -3.80 11.47 0.50
CA PHE A 104 -3.64 11.06 -0.89
C PHE A 104 -2.17 10.77 -1.26
N THR A 105 -1.22 11.58 -0.80
CA THR A 105 0.21 11.34 -1.06
C THR A 105 0.70 10.05 -0.38
N LEU A 106 0.28 9.80 0.87
CA LEU A 106 0.56 8.53 1.54
C LEU A 106 -0.08 7.34 0.82
N PHE A 107 -1.30 7.50 0.32
CA PHE A 107 -2.00 6.49 -0.44
C PHE A 107 -1.26 6.11 -1.73
N LEU A 108 -0.79 7.11 -2.49
CA LEU A 108 -0.01 6.85 -3.70
C LEU A 108 1.34 6.19 -3.36
N MET A 109 2.03 6.71 -2.34
CA MET A 109 3.32 6.19 -1.92
C MET A 109 3.21 4.72 -1.51
N LYS A 110 2.25 4.35 -0.66
CA LYS A 110 2.07 2.95 -0.23
C LYS A 110 1.78 2.02 -1.41
N SER A 111 0.99 2.45 -2.40
CA SER A 111 0.69 1.65 -3.59
C SER A 111 1.95 1.37 -4.42
N MET A 112 2.84 2.36 -4.55
CA MET A 112 4.12 2.18 -5.24
C MET A 112 5.05 1.21 -4.51
N LEU A 113 5.05 1.22 -3.17
CA LEU A 113 5.88 0.30 -2.37
C LEU A 113 5.47 -1.17 -2.55
N VAL A 114 4.17 -1.48 -2.63
CA VAL A 114 3.71 -2.86 -2.89
C VAL A 114 4.15 -3.31 -4.27
N ILE A 115 3.94 -2.48 -5.29
CA ILE A 115 4.33 -2.80 -6.67
C ILE A 115 5.84 -3.04 -6.73
N LEU A 116 6.63 -2.17 -6.10
CA LEU A 116 8.08 -2.32 -6.04
C LEU A 116 8.50 -3.63 -5.36
N GLY A 117 7.88 -4.01 -4.25
CA GLY A 117 8.14 -5.28 -3.57
C GLY A 117 7.91 -6.49 -4.48
N PHE A 118 6.82 -6.49 -5.26
CA PHE A 118 6.54 -7.57 -6.23
C PHE A 118 7.51 -7.57 -7.42
N VAL A 119 7.92 -6.40 -7.92
CA VAL A 119 8.91 -6.31 -9.02
C VAL A 119 10.26 -6.88 -8.58
N LEU A 120 10.70 -6.60 -7.35
CA LEU A 120 11.94 -7.13 -6.80
C LEU A 120 11.90 -8.65 -6.63
N ILE A 121 10.79 -9.20 -6.11
CA ILE A 121 10.59 -10.66 -6.04
C ILE A 121 10.63 -11.28 -7.44
N GLY A 122 9.94 -10.66 -8.41
CA GLY A 122 9.89 -11.16 -9.78
C GLY A 122 11.27 -11.22 -10.44
N PHE A 123 12.09 -10.18 -10.21
CA PHE A 123 13.44 -10.13 -10.73
C PHE A 123 14.34 -11.25 -10.17
N GLU A 124 14.31 -11.46 -8.85
CA GLU A 124 15.04 -12.56 -8.19
C GLU A 124 14.57 -13.94 -8.70
N LEU A 125 13.26 -14.14 -8.86
CA LEU A 125 12.71 -15.39 -9.38
C LEU A 125 13.17 -15.67 -10.81
N CYS A 126 13.12 -14.66 -11.69
CA CYS A 126 13.58 -14.79 -13.07
C CYS A 126 15.09 -15.08 -13.15
N GLY A 127 15.90 -14.45 -12.30
CA GLY A 127 17.34 -14.73 -12.19
C GLY A 127 17.59 -16.20 -11.87
N ARG A 128 16.95 -16.72 -10.83
CA ARG A 128 17.09 -18.14 -10.44
C ARG A 128 16.58 -19.12 -11.49
N LEU A 129 15.50 -18.79 -12.20
CA LEU A 129 14.99 -19.62 -13.29
C LEU A 129 15.96 -19.65 -14.47
N ALA A 130 16.63 -18.54 -14.78
CA ALA A 130 17.66 -18.49 -15.81
C ALA A 130 18.87 -19.36 -15.43
N ASP A 131 19.32 -19.30 -14.18
CA ASP A 131 20.42 -20.11 -13.66
C ASP A 131 20.10 -21.62 -13.69
N LEU A 132 18.89 -22.02 -13.29
CA LEU A 132 18.44 -23.41 -13.35
C LEU A 132 18.39 -23.92 -14.80
N ARG A 133 17.92 -23.09 -15.73
CA ARG A 133 17.89 -23.45 -17.15
C ARG A 133 19.30 -23.64 -17.71
N ALA A 134 20.25 -22.77 -17.33
CA ALA A 134 21.64 -22.90 -17.71
C ALA A 134 22.30 -24.18 -17.15
N ALA A 135 22.02 -24.51 -15.88
CA ALA A 135 22.54 -25.74 -15.24
C ALA A 135 21.97 -27.02 -15.87
N THR A 136 20.72 -26.99 -16.33
CA THR A 136 20.09 -28.15 -17.00
C THR A 136 20.67 -28.37 -18.40
N ALA A 137 21.06 -27.30 -19.09
CA ALA A 137 21.63 -27.36 -20.44
C ALA A 137 23.06 -27.93 -20.47
N THR A 138 23.83 -27.79 -19.38
CA THR A 138 25.20 -28.34 -19.28
C THR A 138 25.24 -29.81 -18.85
N MET A 139 24.13 -30.38 -18.38
CA MET A 139 24.02 -31.77 -17.94
C MET A 139 23.55 -32.76 -19.04
N GLN A 140 23.24 -32.32 -20.27
CA GLN A 140 23.03 -33.26 -21.36
C GLN A 140 24.39 -33.80 -21.84
N PRO A 141 24.69 -35.11 -21.64
CA PRO A 141 25.89 -35.69 -22.22
C PRO A 141 25.76 -35.65 -23.75
N SER A 142 26.85 -35.29 -24.43
CA SER A 142 26.99 -35.43 -25.87
C SER A 142 26.70 -36.88 -26.29
N PRO A 143 25.97 -37.11 -27.39
CA PRO A 143 25.64 -38.45 -27.89
C PRO A 143 26.88 -39.26 -28.25
#